data_AF-A0A7J8U6J6-F1
#
_entry.id   AF-A0A7J8U6J6-F1
#
_cell.length_a   1.000
_cell.length_b   1.000
_cell.length_c   1.000
_cell.angle_alpha   90.00
_cell.angle_beta   90.00
_cell.angle_gamma   90.00
#
_symmetry.space_group_name_H-M   'P 1'
#
loop_
_entity.id
_entity.type
_entity.pdbx_description
1 polymer ?
#
loop_
_entity_poly.entity_id
_entity_poly.type
_entity_poly.pdbx_seq_one_letter_code
_entity_poly.pdbx_strand_id
1 'polypeptide(L)'
;LIDQPQYCGYQDFELSCQVQETTQDVTILTFPYAGNFSVFHIDYAQQVVQLSYSEGCLPGILLQGLNLSGSPFMSVNTQSYTFYNCSTMVQYPGVTKIPCLSGFNFYVVAILTDGYTPSTSVCLEIAKVMVPMSTDWWEDGMTLGWNQPDCR
;
A
#
# COMPACT_ATOMS: atom_id res chain seq x y z
N LEU A 1 -23.36 -7.94 20.52
CA LEU A 1 -23.64 -6.63 19.92
C LEU A 1 -22.98 -5.60 20.82
N ILE A 2 -21.76 -5.17 20.47
CA ILE A 2 -21.10 -4.09 21.20
C ILE A 2 -21.47 -2.84 20.42
N ASP A 3 -22.47 -2.13 20.91
CA ASP A 3 -22.88 -0.83 20.42
C ASP A 3 -21.82 0.17 20.90
N GLN A 4 -20.96 0.64 20.01
CA GLN A 4 -20.03 1.72 20.35
C GLN A 4 -20.84 3.00 20.52
N PRO A 5 -20.71 3.71 21.66
CA PRO A 5 -21.46 4.94 21.87
C PRO A 5 -21.08 5.97 20.80
N GLN A 6 -22.07 6.77 20.38
CA GLN A 6 -21.97 7.79 19.32
C GLN A 6 -20.85 8.83 19.48
N TYR A 7 -20.16 8.82 20.64
CA TYR A 7 -19.10 9.74 21.04
C TYR A 7 -17.75 9.06 21.33
N CYS A 8 -17.63 7.75 21.08
CA CYS A 8 -16.34 7.06 21.12
C CYS A 8 -15.83 6.85 19.69
N GLY A 9 -14.72 7.51 19.37
CA GLY A 9 -14.10 7.43 18.04
C GLY A 9 -14.44 8.63 17.16
N TYR A 10 -13.78 8.70 16.02
CA TYR A 10 -14.02 9.72 15.01
C TYR A 10 -14.72 9.07 13.82
N GLN A 11 -15.74 9.73 13.30
CA GLN A 11 -16.49 9.23 12.15
C GLN A 11 -15.53 9.03 10.95
N ASP A 12 -15.66 7.90 10.25
CA ASP A 12 -14.80 7.48 9.14
C ASP A 12 -13.36 7.07 9.55
N PHE A 13 -13.02 7.13 10.85
CA PHE A 13 -11.80 6.52 11.42
C PHE A 13 -12.18 5.25 12.18
N GLU A 14 -12.75 4.29 11.48
CA GLU A 14 -13.20 3.02 12.07
C GLU A 14 -12.13 1.94 11.91
N LEU A 15 -11.66 1.43 13.05
CA LEU A 15 -10.81 0.25 13.12
C LEU A 15 -11.64 -0.94 13.56
N SER A 16 -11.45 -2.07 12.89
CA SER A 16 -12.04 -3.34 13.30
C SER A 16 -10.94 -4.30 13.77
N CYS A 17 -11.32 -5.30 14.57
CA CYS A 17 -10.40 -6.32 15.04
C CYS A 17 -10.79 -7.66 14.45
N GLN A 18 -9.85 -8.29 13.76
CA GLN A 18 -9.99 -9.66 13.26
C GLN A 18 -9.32 -10.60 14.26
N VAL A 19 -10.15 -11.33 15.01
CA VAL A 19 -9.70 -12.32 15.99
C VAL A 19 -9.14 -13.53 15.24
N GLN A 20 -7.94 -13.97 15.62
CA GLN A 20 -7.31 -15.18 15.07
C GLN A 20 -7.17 -16.25 16.15
N GLU A 21 -7.49 -17.50 15.82
CA GLU A 21 -7.49 -18.60 16.82
C GLU A 21 -6.08 -19.04 17.25
N THR A 22 -5.08 -18.86 16.39
CA THR A 22 -3.72 -19.43 16.56
C THR A 22 -2.60 -18.40 16.53
N THR A 23 -2.93 -17.14 16.25
CA THR A 23 -1.99 -16.02 16.09
C THR A 23 -2.54 -14.79 16.80
N GLN A 24 -1.80 -13.69 16.79
CA GLN A 24 -2.26 -12.43 17.37
C GLN A 24 -3.45 -11.86 16.58
N ASP A 25 -4.39 -11.26 17.30
CA ASP A 25 -5.47 -10.48 16.71
C ASP A 25 -4.92 -9.36 15.83
N VAL A 26 -5.54 -9.16 14.67
CA VAL A 26 -5.09 -8.17 13.70
C VAL A 26 -6.07 -7.01 13.68
N THR A 27 -5.53 -5.80 13.81
CA THR A 27 -6.32 -4.59 13.59
C THR A 27 -6.47 -4.37 12.09
N ILE A 28 -7.71 -4.16 11.64
CA ILE A 28 -8.07 -3.99 10.22
C ILE A 28 -8.64 -2.59 10.01
N LEU A 29 -8.15 -1.94 8.96
CA LEU A 29 -8.68 -0.72 8.39
C LEU A 29 -9.35 -1.05 7.05
N THR A 30 -10.61 -0.68 6.89
CA THR A 30 -11.38 -0.96 5.67
C THR A 30 -11.63 0.32 4.90
N PHE A 31 -11.24 0.33 3.63
CA PHE A 31 -11.57 1.40 2.70
C PHE A 31 -12.76 1.01 1.82
N PRO A 32 -13.75 1.90 1.63
CA PRO A 32 -14.94 1.60 0.83
C PRO A 32 -14.64 1.14 -0.60
N TYR A 33 -13.53 1.61 -1.18
CA TYR A 33 -13.14 1.36 -2.58
C TYR A 33 -11.81 0.63 -2.75
N ALA A 34 -11.12 0.26 -1.66
CA ALA A 34 -9.83 -0.44 -1.72
C ALA A 34 -9.78 -1.72 -0.88
N GLY A 35 -10.81 -2.01 -0.07
CA GLY A 35 -10.88 -3.23 0.72
C GLY A 35 -10.16 -3.12 2.06
N ASN A 36 -9.74 -4.27 2.59
CA ASN A 36 -9.24 -4.41 3.96
C ASN A 36 -7.71 -4.38 4.01
N PHE A 37 -7.17 -3.65 4.98
CA PHE A 37 -5.74 -3.55 5.21
C PHE A 37 -5.45 -3.84 6.68
N SER A 38 -4.40 -4.62 6.93
CA SER A 38 -3.90 -4.83 8.29
C SER A 38 -3.15 -3.60 8.75
N VAL A 39 -3.45 -3.12 9.94
CA VAL A 39 -2.74 -2.01 10.58
C VAL A 39 -1.54 -2.55 11.33
N PHE A 40 -0.35 -2.08 10.95
CA PHE A 40 0.90 -2.41 11.63
C PHE A 40 1.19 -1.43 12.78
N HIS A 41 1.04 -0.13 12.52
CA HIS A 41 1.35 0.92 13.48
C HIS A 41 0.51 2.17 13.23
N ILE A 42 0.14 2.86 14.31
CA ILE A 42 -0.54 4.16 14.27
C ILE A 42 0.28 5.13 15.11
N ASP A 43 0.79 6.19 14.49
CA ASP A 43 1.42 7.31 15.18
C ASP A 43 0.45 8.49 15.20
N TYR A 44 -0.19 8.71 16.35
CA TYR A 44 -1.14 9.82 16.54
C TYR A 44 -0.46 11.19 16.57
N ALA A 45 0.80 11.28 17.01
CA ALA A 45 1.54 12.53 17.10
C ALA A 45 2.02 13.00 15.72
N GLN A 46 2.29 12.08 14.80
CA GLN A 46 2.58 12.38 13.40
C GLN A 46 1.34 12.29 12.50
N GLN A 47 0.23 11.78 13.01
CA GLN A 47 -0.99 11.47 12.28
C GLN A 47 -0.75 10.60 11.04
N VAL A 48 -0.03 9.49 11.23
CA VAL A 48 0.24 8.49 10.19
C VAL A 48 -0.10 7.08 10.61
N VAL A 49 -0.59 6.29 9.66
CA VAL A 49 -0.89 4.87 9.80
C VAL A 49 -0.06 4.08 8.81
N GLN A 50 0.55 3.00 9.30
CA GLN A 50 1.29 2.03 8.50
C GLN A 50 0.41 0.81 8.27
N LEU A 51 0.20 0.48 7.01
CA LEU A 51 -0.74 -0.54 6.56
C LEU A 51 0.00 -1.62 5.79
N SER A 52 -0.30 -2.88 6.06
CA SER A 52 0.10 -4.02 5.24
C SER A 52 -1.13 -4.61 4.56
N TYR A 53 -0.98 -5.12 3.34
CA TYR A 53 -2.05 -5.78 2.63
C TYR A 53 -1.90 -7.30 2.75
N SER A 54 -2.63 -7.90 3.67
CA SER A 54 -2.53 -9.33 4.02
C SER A 54 -3.23 -10.25 3.01
N GLU A 55 -4.19 -9.75 2.24
CA GLU A 55 -5.03 -10.56 1.35
C GLU A 55 -4.50 -10.68 -0.09
N GLY A 56 -3.32 -10.14 -0.41
CA GLY A 56 -2.79 -10.23 -1.77
C GLY A 56 -1.52 -9.40 -2.03
N CYS A 57 -1.47 -8.76 -3.20
CA CYS A 57 -0.31 -8.02 -3.67
C CYS A 57 -0.56 -6.52 -3.60
N LEU A 58 0.01 -5.82 -2.61
CA LEU A 58 -0.12 -4.37 -2.46
C LEU A 58 0.26 -3.59 -3.74
N PRO A 59 1.39 -3.91 -4.43
CA PRO A 59 1.69 -3.29 -5.72
C PRO A 59 0.61 -3.50 -6.78
N GLY A 60 -0.12 -4.62 -6.73
CA GLY A 60 -1.25 -4.90 -7.61
C GLY A 60 -2.44 -3.96 -7.39
N ILE A 61 -2.75 -3.64 -6.13
CA ILE A 61 -3.79 -2.65 -5.80
C ILE A 61 -3.35 -1.25 -6.22
N LEU A 62 -2.10 -0.89 -5.96
CA LEU A 62 -1.55 0.40 -6.35
C LEU A 62 -1.64 0.60 -7.88
N LEU A 63 -1.39 -0.46 -8.67
CA LEU A 63 -1.57 -0.45 -10.13
C LEU A 63 -3.02 -0.26 -10.59
N GLN A 64 -3.99 -0.77 -9.83
CA GLN A 64 -5.42 -0.60 -10.13
C GLN A 64 -5.93 0.81 -9.78
N GLY A 65 -5.16 1.57 -8.99
CA GLY A 65 -5.51 2.89 -8.50
C GLY A 65 -6.10 2.82 -7.10
N LEU A 66 -5.27 3.12 -6.09
CA LEU A 66 -5.71 3.18 -4.70
C LEU A 66 -6.71 4.32 -4.51
N ASN A 67 -7.97 3.97 -4.24
CA ASN A 67 -9.03 4.94 -4.00
C ASN A 67 -9.36 5.04 -2.51
N LEU A 68 -8.89 6.11 -1.89
CA LEU A 68 -9.10 6.42 -0.46
C LEU A 68 -10.33 7.31 -0.21
N SER A 69 -11.13 7.59 -1.25
CA SER A 69 -12.32 8.44 -1.13
C SER A 69 -13.31 7.87 -0.11
N GLY A 70 -13.95 8.74 0.66
CA GLY A 70 -14.84 8.32 1.75
C GLY A 70 -14.10 7.84 3.01
N SER A 71 -12.81 8.17 3.13
CA SER A 71 -12.02 7.99 4.36
C SER A 71 -11.25 9.27 4.69
N PRO A 72 -10.80 9.47 5.95
CA PRO A 72 -9.99 10.63 6.35
C PRO A 72 -8.53 10.49 5.93
N PHE A 73 -8.14 9.36 5.35
CA PHE A 73 -6.76 9.04 5.01
C PHE A 73 -6.37 9.58 3.64
N MET A 74 -5.11 9.99 3.54
CA MET A 74 -4.50 10.49 2.31
C MET A 74 -3.09 9.96 2.15
N SER A 75 -2.66 9.82 0.90
CA SER A 75 -1.27 9.48 0.61
C SER A 75 -0.35 10.62 1.05
N VAL A 76 0.66 10.27 1.84
CA VAL A 76 1.72 11.20 2.28
C VAL A 76 3.06 10.74 1.72
N ASN A 77 3.98 11.68 1.49
CA ASN A 77 5.32 11.39 0.99
C ASN A 77 5.31 10.45 -0.23
N THR A 78 4.62 10.81 -1.30
CA THR A 78 4.47 9.93 -2.46
C THR A 78 5.70 9.96 -3.37
N GLN A 79 5.99 8.82 -4.01
CA GLN A 79 6.99 8.75 -5.07
C GLN A 79 6.45 8.04 -6.30
N SER A 80 6.85 8.51 -7.48
CA SER A 80 6.40 7.94 -8.76
C SER A 80 7.31 6.80 -9.20
N TYR A 81 6.70 5.64 -9.44
CA TYR A 81 7.34 4.47 -10.02
C TYR A 81 6.68 4.12 -11.35
N THR A 82 7.50 3.72 -12.31
CA THR A 82 7.05 3.08 -13.54
C THR A 82 7.22 1.57 -13.39
N PHE A 83 6.13 0.85 -13.61
CA PHE A 83 6.09 -0.60 -13.58
C PHE A 83 6.35 -1.16 -14.97
N TYR A 84 7.13 -2.22 -15.03
CA TYR A 84 7.47 -2.90 -16.27
C TYR A 84 7.24 -4.41 -16.16
N ASN A 85 6.80 -5.03 -17.25
CA ASN A 85 6.78 -6.46 -17.43
C ASN A 85 7.96 -6.87 -18.33
N CYS A 86 8.90 -7.63 -17.79
CA CYS A 86 10.14 -8.01 -18.45
C CYS A 86 10.22 -9.51 -18.73
N SER A 87 10.67 -9.89 -19.91
CA SER A 87 10.91 -11.30 -20.28
C SER A 87 12.15 -11.90 -19.60
N THR A 88 13.10 -11.05 -19.18
CA THR A 88 14.30 -11.46 -18.45
C THR A 88 14.51 -10.59 -17.22
N MET A 89 15.16 -11.13 -16.18
CA MET A 89 15.45 -10.37 -14.96
C MET A 89 16.37 -9.18 -15.27
N VAL A 90 15.91 -7.98 -14.92
CA VAL A 90 16.74 -6.77 -14.94
C VAL A 90 17.51 -6.68 -13.63
N GLN A 91 18.83 -6.55 -13.70
CA GLN A 91 19.71 -6.34 -12.56
C GLN A 91 20.40 -4.98 -12.69
N TYR A 92 19.79 -3.95 -12.10
CA TYR A 92 20.32 -2.59 -12.08
C TYR A 92 20.00 -1.91 -10.73
N PRO A 93 20.86 -1.03 -10.20
CA PRO A 93 20.56 -0.28 -8.99
C PRO A 93 19.24 0.51 -9.10
N GLY A 94 18.40 0.45 -8.07
CA GLY A 94 17.10 1.14 -8.07
C GLY A 94 15.97 0.40 -8.78
N VAL A 95 16.20 -0.84 -9.24
CA VAL A 95 15.14 -1.74 -9.72
C VAL A 95 14.57 -2.53 -8.54
N THR A 96 13.31 -2.28 -8.20
CA THR A 96 12.57 -3.06 -7.21
C THR A 96 11.85 -4.20 -7.92
N LYS A 97 12.13 -5.44 -7.51
CA LYS A 97 11.41 -6.62 -8.03
C LYS A 97 10.08 -6.72 -7.32
N ILE A 98 9.03 -7.11 -8.04
CA ILE A 98 7.68 -7.30 -7.48
C ILE A 98 7.30 -8.78 -7.63
N PRO A 99 7.67 -9.65 -6.67
CA PRO A 99 7.46 -11.09 -6.79
C PRO A 99 6.00 -11.48 -6.95
N CYS A 100 5.10 -10.83 -6.21
CA CYS A 100 3.66 -11.15 -6.24
C CYS A 100 2.94 -10.79 -7.55
N LEU A 101 3.56 -9.99 -8.42
CA LEU A 101 3.08 -9.73 -9.79
C LEU A 101 3.91 -10.46 -10.85
N SER A 102 4.98 -11.14 -10.46
CA SER A 102 5.86 -11.88 -11.37
C SER A 102 5.34 -13.30 -11.60
N GLY A 103 5.78 -13.92 -12.69
CA GLY A 103 5.43 -15.30 -13.02
C GLY A 103 6.66 -16.14 -13.33
N PHE A 104 6.43 -17.34 -13.87
CA PHE A 104 7.52 -18.28 -14.17
C PHE A 104 8.46 -17.78 -15.28
N ASN A 105 7.90 -17.10 -16.30
CA ASN A 105 8.63 -16.66 -17.50
C ASN A 105 8.66 -15.12 -17.67
N PHE A 106 8.25 -14.37 -16.65
CA PHE A 106 8.24 -12.92 -16.71
C PHE A 106 8.41 -12.31 -15.33
N TYR A 107 9.02 -11.13 -15.30
CA TYR A 107 9.36 -10.42 -14.08
C TYR A 107 8.68 -9.05 -14.10
N VAL A 108 7.92 -8.76 -13.06
CA VAL A 108 7.41 -7.41 -12.84
C VAL A 108 8.38 -6.65 -11.96
N VAL A 109 8.79 -5.49 -12.42
CA VAL A 109 9.69 -4.60 -11.69
C VAL A 109 9.09 -3.19 -11.61
N ALA A 110 9.38 -2.50 -10.52
CA ALA A 110 9.10 -1.09 -10.33
C ALA A 110 10.42 -0.32 -10.32
N ILE A 111 10.47 0.76 -11.10
CA ILE A 111 11.64 1.63 -11.20
C ILE A 111 11.17 3.06 -10.99
N LEU A 112 11.94 3.88 -10.27
CA LEU A 112 11.63 5.30 -10.15
C LEU A 112 11.41 5.93 -11.53
N THR A 113 10.35 6.73 -11.68
CA THR A 113 9.96 7.28 -12.99
C THR A 113 11.03 8.19 -13.60
N ASP A 114 11.85 8.83 -12.77
CA ASP A 114 13.01 9.65 -13.15
C ASP A 114 14.34 8.87 -13.15
N GLY A 115 14.29 7.55 -12.92
CA GLY A 115 15.44 6.67 -12.86
C GLY A 115 15.78 5.99 -14.19
N TYR A 116 16.31 4.77 -14.08
CA TYR A 116 16.70 3.95 -15.21
C TYR A 116 15.49 3.56 -16.08
N THR A 117 15.61 3.71 -17.40
CA THR A 117 14.61 3.18 -18.35
C THR A 117 15.14 1.89 -18.96
N PRO A 118 14.46 0.74 -18.77
CA PRO A 118 14.87 -0.52 -19.35
C PRO A 118 14.64 -0.54 -20.87
N SER A 119 15.38 -1.39 -21.58
CA SER A 119 15.18 -1.57 -23.02
C SER A 119 13.78 -2.10 -23.33
N THR A 120 13.10 -1.48 -24.28
CA THR A 120 11.77 -1.90 -24.75
C THR A 120 11.76 -3.27 -25.43
N SER A 121 12.93 -3.77 -25.86
CA SER A 121 13.08 -5.14 -26.37
C SER A 121 12.97 -6.21 -25.28
N VAL A 122 13.15 -5.84 -24.01
CA VAL A 122 13.16 -6.74 -22.85
C VAL A 122 11.96 -6.49 -21.96
N CYS A 123 11.60 -5.21 -21.75
CA CYS A 123 10.60 -4.78 -20.80
C CYS A 123 9.54 -3.90 -21.47
N LEU A 124 8.27 -4.18 -21.20
CA LEU A 124 7.14 -3.36 -21.61
C LEU A 124 6.62 -2.56 -20.42
N GLU A 125 6.42 -1.26 -20.60
CA GLU A 125 5.78 -0.41 -19.58
C GLU A 125 4.34 -0.88 -19.33
N ILE A 126 3.99 -1.06 -18.07
CA ILE A 126 2.63 -1.39 -17.61
C ILE A 126 1.89 -0.10 -17.31
N ALA A 127 2.41 0.67 -16.36
CA ALA A 127 1.81 1.92 -15.89
C ALA A 127 2.79 2.72 -15.00
N LYS A 128 2.46 4.00 -14.81
CA LYS A 128 3.08 4.86 -13.81
C LYS A 128 2.16 4.99 -12.61
N VAL A 129 2.71 4.80 -11.43
CA VAL A 129 1.95 4.73 -10.17
C VAL A 129 2.60 5.65 -9.15
N MET A 130 1.79 6.41 -8.42
CA MET A 130 2.24 7.13 -7.23
C MET A 130 2.09 6.21 -6.03
N VAL A 131 3.21 5.94 -5.36
CA VAL A 131 3.27 5.07 -4.19
C VAL A 131 3.42 5.93 -2.93
N PRO A 132 2.55 5.81 -1.93
CA PRO A 132 2.74 6.43 -0.61
C PRO A 132 3.92 5.74 0.08
N MET A 133 4.99 6.48 0.39
CA MET A 133 6.22 5.87 0.89
C MET A 133 6.04 5.17 2.25
N SER A 134 6.52 3.93 2.32
CA SER A 134 7.15 3.35 3.51
C SER A 134 8.53 2.82 3.09
N THR A 135 9.42 2.55 4.06
CA THR A 135 10.58 1.69 3.81
C THR A 135 10.04 0.35 3.27
N ASP A 136 10.58 -0.12 2.15
CA ASP A 136 10.18 -1.38 1.50
C ASP A 136 8.68 -1.54 1.19
N TRP A 137 8.07 -0.52 0.59
CA TRP A 137 6.64 -0.50 0.22
C TRP A 137 6.12 -1.67 -0.64
N TRP A 138 7.05 -2.43 -1.24
CA TRP A 138 6.77 -3.58 -2.07
C TRP A 138 6.61 -4.88 -1.27
N GLU A 139 7.03 -4.90 -0.01
CA GLU A 139 7.00 -6.05 0.91
C GLU A 139 6.27 -5.71 2.24
N ASP A 140 6.58 -4.57 2.85
CA ASP A 140 6.19 -4.27 4.24
C ASP A 140 4.86 -3.51 4.37
N GLY A 141 4.50 -2.66 3.40
CA GLY A 141 3.26 -1.90 3.47
C GLY A 141 3.25 -0.55 2.78
N MET A 142 2.35 0.33 3.21
CA MET A 142 2.32 1.75 2.81
C MET A 142 1.98 2.63 4.00
N THR A 143 2.40 3.89 3.94
CA THR A 143 2.06 4.89 4.96
C THR A 143 1.00 5.85 4.42
N LEU A 144 -0.08 6.01 5.17
CA LEU A 144 -1.10 7.04 4.91
C LEU A 144 -1.13 8.02 6.08
N GLY A 145 -1.44 9.29 5.79
CA GLY A 145 -1.66 10.30 6.81
C GLY A 145 -3.14 10.66 6.94
N TRP A 146 -3.50 11.36 8.01
CA TRP A 146 -4.80 12.01 8.15
C TRP A 146 -4.62 13.42 8.72
N ASN A 147 -5.63 14.28 8.55
CA ASN A 147 -5.65 15.63 9.14
C ASN A 147 -6.69 15.80 10.25
N GLN A 148 -7.77 15.02 10.19
CA GLN A 148 -8.85 15.02 11.16
C GLN A 148 -9.15 13.57 11.56
N PRO A 149 -9.38 13.28 12.85
CA PRO A 149 -9.27 14.21 13.98
C PRO A 149 -7.82 14.67 14.20
N ASP A 150 -7.65 15.89 14.73
CA ASP A 150 -6.31 16.34 15.16
C ASP A 150 -5.98 15.68 16.50
N CYS A 151 -4.98 14.79 16.50
CA CYS A 151 -4.57 13.99 17.65
C CYS A 151 -3.17 14.33 18.16
N ARG A 152 -2.62 15.46 17.69
CA ARG A 152 -1.28 15.94 18.05
C ARG A 152 -1.23 16.65 19.39
#